data_AF-A0A3M1G8H2-F1
#
_entry.id   AF-A0A3M1G8H2-F1
#
_cell.length_a   1.000
_cell.length_b   1.000
_cell.length_c   1.000
_cell.angle_alpha   90.00
_cell.angle_beta   90.00
_cell.angle_gamma   90.00
#
_symmetry.space_group_name_H-M   'P 1'
#
loop_
_entity.id
_entity.type
_entity.pdbx_description
1 polymer ?
#
loop_
_entity_poly.entity_id
_entity_poly.type
_entity_poly.pdbx_seq_one_letter_code
_entity_poly.pdbx_strand_id
1 'polypeptide(L)'
;MPLENIKSTTWLRLSEGSFWLPSHDRDPEAKPFNKKDGSIVYYRPFNALSGYVDSVFTRTNNFDEEEVVVVVDDGENRYGFSVRLRSSMAKQIVAQLMCADPAKEVRFIARHKKFESGFEGTSLLVTQDGQPLNWWFASSRSARAKDMPTERILPPAEEKIINGKRTLDFSNQIFYLKGLVEKLGERFKGAIEETTSQDKDDYDSPLDDEWDIMPADTNEAPADKAESPSAPADDLDDDLPF
;
A
#
# COMPACT_ATOMS: atom_id res chain seq x y z
N MET A 1 -29.92 16.41 -10.37
CA MET A 1 -28.73 16.07 -9.56
C MET A 1 -27.84 15.24 -10.46
N PRO A 2 -26.62 15.68 -10.79
CA PRO A 2 -25.71 14.82 -11.53
C PRO A 2 -25.29 13.67 -10.62
N LEU A 3 -25.35 12.44 -11.14
CA LEU A 3 -24.80 11.26 -10.51
C LEU A 3 -23.28 11.48 -10.44
N GLU A 4 -22.76 11.83 -9.26
CA GLU A 4 -21.32 11.84 -9.03
C GLU A 4 -20.77 10.48 -9.43
N ASN A 5 -19.78 10.52 -10.32
CA ASN A 5 -19.20 9.34 -10.94
C ASN A 5 -18.38 8.61 -9.86
N ILE A 6 -19.02 7.70 -9.11
CA ILE A 6 -18.33 6.89 -8.11
C ILE A 6 -17.32 6.03 -8.85
N LYS A 7 -16.03 6.42 -8.81
CA LYS A 7 -14.94 5.62 -9.38
C LYS A 7 -15.02 4.21 -8.81
N SER A 8 -15.14 3.21 -9.69
CA SER A 8 -15.13 1.82 -9.28
C SER A 8 -13.74 1.44 -8.76
N THR A 9 -13.68 0.72 -7.65
CA THR A 9 -12.40 0.26 -7.09
C THR A 9 -11.88 -0.95 -7.86
N THR A 10 -10.69 -0.82 -8.44
CA THR A 10 -9.95 -1.92 -9.05
C THR A 10 -9.20 -2.68 -7.96
N TRP A 11 -9.53 -3.96 -7.79
CA TRP A 11 -8.92 -4.80 -6.77
C TRP A 11 -7.61 -5.41 -7.24
N LEU A 12 -6.53 -5.02 -6.58
CA LEU A 12 -5.18 -5.51 -6.80
C LEU A 12 -4.93 -6.77 -5.98
N ARG A 13 -4.23 -7.72 -6.58
CA ARG A 13 -3.64 -8.84 -5.84
C ARG A 13 -2.23 -8.46 -5.41
N LEU A 14 -1.83 -8.89 -4.22
CA LEU A 14 -0.48 -8.70 -3.70
C LEU A 14 0.21 -10.05 -3.50
N SER A 15 1.26 -10.31 -4.28
CA SER A 15 2.04 -11.55 -4.17
C SER A 15 3.38 -11.40 -4.88
N GLU A 16 4.35 -12.24 -4.52
CA GLU A 16 5.66 -12.31 -5.19
C GLU A 16 6.38 -10.95 -5.25
N GLY A 17 6.19 -10.10 -4.22
CA GLY A 17 6.80 -8.78 -4.18
C GLY A 17 6.20 -7.76 -5.14
N SER A 18 5.01 -8.02 -5.69
CA SER A 18 4.34 -7.12 -6.64
C SER A 18 2.85 -6.97 -6.34
N PHE A 19 2.31 -5.80 -6.69
CA PHE A 19 0.90 -5.61 -6.97
C PHE A 19 0.60 -6.15 -8.37
N TRP A 20 -0.57 -6.77 -8.53
CA TRP A 20 -1.00 -7.39 -9.77
C TRP A 20 -2.31 -6.73 -10.21
N LEU A 21 -2.22 -5.91 -11.25
CA LEU A 21 -3.35 -5.23 -11.87
C LEU A 21 -4.03 -6.18 -12.88
N PRO A 22 -5.35 -6.42 -12.81
CA PRO A 22 -6.05 -7.15 -13.87
C PRO A 22 -5.80 -6.51 -15.24
N SER A 23 -5.45 -7.32 -16.24
CA SER A 23 -5.14 -6.85 -17.60
C SER A 23 -5.71 -7.81 -18.66
N HIS A 24 -5.32 -7.61 -19.92
CA HIS A 24 -5.72 -8.42 -21.07
C HIS A 24 -4.52 -9.09 -21.73
N ASP A 25 -4.78 -10.13 -22.51
CA ASP A 25 -3.77 -10.93 -23.21
C ASP A 25 -2.93 -10.15 -24.23
N ARG A 26 -3.45 -9.03 -24.74
CA ARG A 26 -2.77 -8.14 -25.70
C ARG A 26 -1.78 -7.17 -25.05
N ASP A 27 -1.76 -7.08 -23.73
CA ASP A 27 -0.85 -6.22 -23.00
C ASP A 27 0.55 -6.86 -22.95
N PRO A 28 1.60 -6.22 -23.50
CA PRO A 28 2.94 -6.80 -23.57
C PRO A 28 3.57 -7.05 -22.20
N GLU A 29 3.12 -6.37 -21.15
CA GLU A 29 3.62 -6.52 -19.78
C GLU A 29 2.78 -7.48 -18.93
N ALA A 30 1.67 -7.99 -19.47
CA ALA A 30 0.78 -8.88 -18.73
C ALA A 30 1.34 -10.31 -18.68
N LYS A 31 1.20 -10.93 -17.50
CA LYS A 31 1.56 -12.33 -17.26
C LYS A 31 0.28 -13.16 -17.06
N PRO A 32 0.22 -14.38 -17.62
CA PRO A 32 -0.89 -15.28 -17.42
C PRO A 32 -0.89 -15.88 -16.00
N PHE A 33 -2.07 -16.03 -15.43
CA PHE A 33 -2.32 -16.71 -14.18
C PHE A 33 -3.42 -17.77 -14.37
N ASN A 34 -3.08 -19.02 -14.08
CA ASN A 34 -3.99 -20.15 -14.21
C ASN A 34 -4.86 -20.27 -12.94
N LYS A 35 -6.17 -20.12 -13.11
CA LYS A 35 -7.13 -20.42 -12.05
C LYS A 35 -7.31 -21.93 -11.87
N LYS A 36 -7.85 -22.31 -10.71
CA LYS A 36 -8.13 -23.72 -10.37
C LYS A 36 -9.15 -24.38 -11.30
N ASP A 37 -9.99 -23.58 -11.96
CA ASP A 37 -10.97 -24.02 -12.95
C ASP A 37 -10.38 -24.20 -14.37
N GLY A 38 -9.07 -23.95 -14.54
CA GLY A 38 -8.37 -24.04 -15.82
C GLY A 38 -8.45 -22.77 -16.69
N SER A 39 -9.19 -21.75 -16.27
CA SER A 39 -9.23 -20.47 -16.98
C SER A 39 -7.96 -19.66 -16.76
N ILE A 40 -7.55 -18.90 -17.78
CA ILE A 40 -6.38 -18.03 -17.74
C ILE A 40 -6.85 -16.59 -17.53
N VAL A 41 -6.27 -15.92 -16.55
CA VAL A 41 -6.46 -14.47 -16.34
C VAL A 41 -5.11 -13.78 -16.47
N TYR A 42 -5.09 -12.61 -17.07
CA TYR A 42 -3.87 -11.84 -17.30
C TYR A 42 -3.74 -10.74 -16.26
N TYR A 43 -2.53 -10.54 -15.75
CA TYR A 43 -2.23 -9.49 -14.79
C TYR A 43 -0.93 -8.77 -15.17
N ARG A 44 -0.91 -7.44 -15.05
CA ARG A 44 0.30 -6.63 -15.15
C ARG A 44 0.90 -6.45 -13.75
N PRO A 45 2.10 -6.97 -13.45
CA PRO A 45 2.75 -6.77 -12.17
C PRO A 45 3.40 -5.39 -12.10
N PHE A 46 3.35 -4.75 -10.95
CA PHE A 46 4.08 -3.52 -10.64
C PHE A 46 4.45 -3.48 -9.16
N ASN A 47 5.50 -2.76 -8.80
CA ASN A 47 6.07 -2.82 -7.45
C ASN A 47 5.67 -1.66 -6.53
N ALA A 48 5.06 -0.59 -7.07
CA ALA A 48 4.72 0.58 -6.29
C ALA A 48 3.34 1.13 -6.63
N LEU A 49 2.51 1.34 -5.61
CA LEU A 49 1.21 2.00 -5.68
C LEU A 49 1.32 3.34 -4.94
N SER A 50 1.04 4.45 -5.61
CA SER A 50 1.05 5.79 -4.99
C SER A 50 -0.33 6.43 -5.11
N GLY A 51 -0.66 7.30 -4.15
CA GLY A 51 -1.90 8.06 -4.13
C GLY A 51 -2.35 8.39 -2.71
N TYR A 52 -3.51 9.00 -2.58
CA TYR A 52 -4.13 9.30 -1.29
C TYR A 52 -4.82 8.05 -0.73
N VAL A 53 -4.61 7.76 0.55
CA VAL A 53 -5.38 6.70 1.21
C VAL A 53 -6.81 7.19 1.41
N ASP A 54 -7.72 6.61 0.64
CA ASP A 54 -9.13 6.94 0.67
C ASP A 54 -9.84 6.22 1.83
N SER A 55 -9.52 4.94 2.07
CA SER A 55 -10.12 4.20 3.18
C SER A 55 -9.26 3.03 3.66
N VAL A 56 -9.35 2.76 4.95
CA VAL A 56 -8.76 1.59 5.60
C VAL A 56 -9.82 0.93 6.47
N PHE A 57 -10.06 -0.36 6.29
CA PHE A 57 -11.08 -1.08 7.05
C PHE A 57 -10.77 -2.58 7.15
N THR A 58 -11.45 -3.27 8.06
CA THR A 58 -11.39 -4.73 8.12
C THR A 58 -12.54 -5.37 7.37
N ARG A 59 -12.30 -6.49 6.69
CA ARG A 59 -13.36 -7.36 6.15
C ARG A 59 -13.06 -8.82 6.48
N THR A 60 -14.10 -9.64 6.52
CA THR A 60 -13.97 -11.09 6.56
C THR A 60 -14.10 -11.64 5.15
N ASN A 61 -13.15 -12.46 4.70
CA ASN A 61 -13.21 -13.08 3.38
C ASN A 61 -14.09 -14.35 3.40
N ASN A 62 -14.25 -14.99 2.24
CA ASN A 62 -15.09 -16.19 2.09
C ASN A 62 -14.57 -17.43 2.83
N PHE A 63 -13.42 -17.33 3.50
CA PHE A 63 -12.79 -18.40 4.29
C PHE A 63 -12.78 -18.07 5.79
N ASP A 64 -13.63 -17.13 6.23
CA ASP A 64 -13.68 -16.62 7.60
C ASP A 64 -12.34 -16.04 8.10
N GLU A 65 -11.45 -15.65 7.18
CA GLU A 65 -10.22 -14.95 7.51
C GLU A 65 -10.44 -13.44 7.49
N GLU A 66 -9.96 -12.78 8.53
CA GLU A 66 -10.02 -11.32 8.62
C GLU A 66 -8.85 -10.70 7.85
N GLU A 67 -9.17 -9.67 7.07
CA GLU A 67 -8.24 -8.93 6.24
C GLU A 67 -8.29 -7.45 6.58
N VAL A 68 -7.13 -6.79 6.57
CA VAL A 68 -7.04 -5.33 6.46
C VAL A 68 -7.13 -4.99 4.98
N VAL A 69 -8.03 -4.09 4.65
CA VAL A 69 -8.24 -3.53 3.32
C VAL A 69 -7.75 -2.10 3.31
N VAL A 70 -6.98 -1.76 2.28
CA VAL A 70 -6.55 -0.39 2.01
C VAL A 70 -7.03 -0.02 0.62
N VAL A 71 -7.64 1.15 0.50
CA VAL A 71 -8.07 1.75 -0.76
C VAL A 71 -7.30 3.04 -0.98
N VAL A 72 -6.75 3.20 -2.17
CA VAL A 72 -5.91 4.32 -2.59
C VAL A 72 -6.53 4.96 -3.83
N ASP A 73 -6.66 6.29 -3.85
CA ASP A 73 -7.04 7.07 -5.03
C ASP A 73 -5.79 7.80 -5.55
N ASP A 74 -5.41 7.58 -6.81
CA ASP A 74 -4.25 8.22 -7.44
C ASP A 74 -4.62 9.49 -8.23
N GLY A 75 -5.87 9.96 -8.10
CA GLY A 75 -6.41 11.09 -8.84
C GLY A 75 -7.23 10.67 -10.06
N GLU A 76 -6.88 9.56 -10.72
CA GLU A 76 -7.58 9.04 -11.91
C GLU A 76 -8.38 7.78 -11.58
N ASN A 77 -7.77 6.86 -10.84
CA ASN A 77 -8.23 5.52 -10.55
C ASN A 77 -8.26 5.27 -9.05
N ARG A 78 -9.14 4.34 -8.64
CA ARG A 78 -9.22 3.87 -7.26
C ARG A 78 -8.77 2.43 -7.19
N TYR A 79 -7.76 2.15 -6.38
CA TYR A 79 -7.17 0.82 -6.22
C TYR A 79 -7.38 0.30 -4.80
N GLY A 80 -7.81 -0.96 -4.69
CA GLY A 80 -7.98 -1.63 -3.40
C GLY A 80 -7.08 -2.85 -3.31
N PHE A 81 -6.43 -3.05 -2.18
CA PHE A 81 -5.74 -4.32 -1.89
C PHE A 81 -6.04 -4.75 -0.45
N SER A 82 -5.90 -6.06 -0.19
CA SER A 82 -6.12 -6.60 1.14
C SER A 82 -4.99 -7.54 1.57
N VAL A 83 -4.76 -7.58 2.87
CA VAL A 83 -3.80 -8.46 3.51
C VAL A 83 -4.41 -9.10 4.74
N ARG A 84 -4.05 -10.36 5.04
CA ARG A 84 -4.54 -11.05 6.24
C ARG A 84 -4.18 -10.26 7.49
N LEU A 85 -5.15 -9.99 8.36
CA LEU A 85 -4.99 -9.19 9.58
C LEU A 85 -3.91 -9.76 10.52
N ARG A 86 -3.76 -11.08 10.56
CA ARG A 86 -2.75 -11.76 11.39
C ARG A 86 -1.33 -11.72 10.81
N SER A 87 -1.16 -11.26 9.57
CA SER A 87 0.15 -11.24 8.90
C SER A 87 1.06 -10.14 9.44
N SER A 88 2.38 -10.34 9.34
CA SER A 88 3.38 -9.30 9.61
C SER A 88 3.17 -8.07 8.72
N MET A 89 2.71 -8.28 7.50
CA MET A 89 2.41 -7.21 6.54
C MET A 89 1.24 -6.33 7.00
N ALA A 90 0.16 -6.89 7.54
CA ALA A 90 -0.91 -6.10 8.14
C ALA A 90 -0.40 -5.25 9.32
N LYS A 91 0.41 -5.85 10.21
CA LYS A 91 1.04 -5.12 11.32
C LYS A 91 1.88 -3.95 10.81
N GLN A 92 2.69 -4.17 9.78
CA GLN A 92 3.53 -3.14 9.18
C GLN A 92 2.70 -2.00 8.58
N ILE A 93 1.70 -2.32 7.75
CA ILE A 93 0.84 -1.31 7.12
C ILE A 93 0.12 -0.48 8.18
N VAL A 94 -0.50 -1.13 9.17
CA VAL A 94 -1.22 -0.42 10.23
C VAL A 94 -0.26 0.46 11.03
N ALA A 95 0.92 -0.05 11.41
CA ALA A 95 1.92 0.72 12.13
C ALA A 95 2.40 1.95 11.36
N GLN A 96 2.60 1.83 10.05
CA GLN A 96 3.10 2.92 9.21
C GLN A 96 2.02 3.94 8.87
N LEU A 97 0.80 3.49 8.53
CA LEU A 97 -0.33 4.39 8.24
C LEU A 97 -0.78 5.20 9.46
N MET A 98 -0.58 4.68 10.68
CA MET A 98 -0.80 5.48 11.91
C MET A 98 0.13 6.70 11.98
N CYS A 99 1.28 6.68 11.30
CA CYS A 99 2.21 7.79 11.19
C CYS A 99 2.04 8.63 9.91
N ALA A 100 1.22 8.19 8.95
CA ALA A 100 0.98 8.94 7.71
C ALA A 100 0.19 10.21 7.99
N ASP A 101 0.49 11.27 7.24
CA ASP A 101 -0.36 12.45 7.11
C ASP A 101 -1.49 12.15 6.10
N PRO A 102 -2.78 12.22 6.48
CA PRO A 102 -3.89 11.93 5.58
C PRO A 102 -4.04 12.93 4.43
N ALA A 103 -3.49 14.14 4.56
CA ALA A 103 -3.55 15.17 3.52
C ALA A 103 -2.47 15.01 2.44
N LYS A 104 -1.66 13.96 2.51
CA LYS A 104 -0.54 13.73 1.60
C LYS A 104 -0.62 12.35 0.97
N GLU A 105 -0.12 12.26 -0.25
CA GLU A 105 0.04 10.97 -0.92
C GLU A 105 0.97 10.06 -0.12
N VAL A 106 0.64 8.77 -0.16
CA VAL A 106 1.52 7.71 0.31
C VAL A 106 1.94 6.86 -0.87
N ARG A 107 3.10 6.23 -0.75
CA ARG A 107 3.58 5.25 -1.72
C ARG A 107 3.85 3.93 -1.02
N PHE A 108 3.10 2.91 -1.42
CA PHE A 108 3.26 1.52 -1.02
C PHE A 108 4.23 0.83 -1.97
N ILE A 109 5.30 0.25 -1.45
CA ILE A 109 6.32 -0.45 -2.23
C ILE A 109 6.31 -1.92 -1.84
N ALA A 110 5.84 -2.76 -2.76
CA ALA A 110 5.90 -4.21 -2.63
C ALA A 110 7.31 -4.70 -2.92
N ARG A 111 7.82 -5.59 -2.07
CA ARG A 111 9.14 -6.19 -2.21
C ARG A 111 9.07 -7.68 -1.95
N HIS A 112 9.88 -8.42 -2.70
CA HIS A 112 10.14 -9.82 -2.41
C HIS A 112 11.00 -9.90 -1.15
N LYS A 113 10.61 -10.75 -0.21
CA LYS A 113 11.32 -10.99 1.03
C LYS A 113 11.67 -12.46 1.12
N LYS A 114 12.96 -12.77 1.19
CA LYS A 114 13.45 -14.10 1.56
C LYS A 114 13.62 -14.16 3.06
N PHE A 115 13.00 -15.14 3.69
CA PHE A 115 13.22 -15.44 5.10
C PHE A 115 14.40 -16.41 5.25
N GLU A 116 15.08 -16.37 6.38
CA GLU A 116 16.21 -17.28 6.68
C GLU A 116 15.83 -18.76 6.59
N SER A 117 14.55 -19.08 6.80
CA SER A 117 13.99 -20.42 6.63
C SER A 117 13.89 -20.89 5.18
N GLY A 118 14.30 -20.07 4.21
CA GLY A 118 14.13 -20.32 2.77
C GLY A 118 12.70 -20.04 2.27
N PHE A 119 11.79 -19.65 3.16
CA PHE A 119 10.45 -19.21 2.76
C PHE A 119 10.56 -17.88 2.02
N GLU A 120 9.76 -17.73 0.97
CA GLU A 120 9.66 -16.48 0.21
C GLU A 120 8.31 -15.83 0.47
N GLY A 121 8.30 -14.51 0.62
CA GLY A 121 7.09 -13.76 0.88
C GLY A 121 7.09 -12.38 0.26
N THR A 122 6.00 -11.66 0.49
CA THR A 122 5.85 -10.27 0.10
C THR A 122 5.89 -9.40 1.36
N SER A 123 6.68 -8.34 1.32
CA SER A 123 6.64 -7.25 2.31
C SER A 123 6.17 -5.96 1.64
N LEU A 124 5.54 -5.09 2.42
CA LEU A 124 5.10 -3.77 1.96
C LEU A 124 5.75 -2.68 2.79
N LEU A 125 6.49 -1.79 2.14
CA LEU A 125 7.01 -0.58 2.74
C LEU A 125 6.09 0.60 2.39
N VAL A 126 5.61 1.34 3.38
CA VAL A 126 4.89 2.60 3.15
C VAL A 126 5.86 3.76 3.30
N THR A 127 5.83 4.66 2.32
CA THR A 127 6.62 5.89 2.28
C THR A 127 5.71 7.09 2.07
N GLN A 128 6.15 8.26 2.53
CA GLN A 128 5.50 9.55 2.31
C GLN A 128 6.61 10.62 2.21
N ASP A 129 6.48 11.57 1.28
CA ASP A 129 7.53 12.56 0.99
C ASP A 129 8.92 11.92 0.70
N GLY A 130 8.91 10.75 0.06
CA GLY A 130 10.11 9.99 -0.27
C GLY A 130 10.78 9.26 0.91
N GLN A 131 10.23 9.36 2.13
CA GLN A 131 10.79 8.75 3.34
C GLN A 131 9.94 7.58 3.83
N PRO A 132 10.56 6.50 4.34
CA PRO A 132 9.87 5.44 5.07
C PRO A 132 9.08 5.99 6.26
N LEU A 133 7.80 5.63 6.36
CA LEU A 133 7.03 5.95 7.56
C LEU A 133 7.51 5.09 8.73
N ASN A 134 7.62 5.73 9.90
CA ASN A 134 8.00 5.06 11.14
C ASN A 134 6.92 4.07 11.59
N TRP A 135 7.32 3.12 12.44
CA TRP A 135 6.38 2.21 13.08
C TRP A 135 5.75 2.89 14.29
N TRP A 136 4.43 3.05 14.27
CA TRP A 136 3.72 3.69 15.37
C TRP A 136 3.76 2.87 16.66
N PHE A 137 3.66 1.55 16.59
CA PHE A 137 3.73 0.67 17.77
C PHE A 137 4.94 -0.26 17.74
N ALA A 138 5.39 -0.68 18.92
CA ALA A 138 6.44 -1.69 19.08
C ALA A 138 5.88 -3.00 19.66
N SER A 139 6.56 -4.10 19.39
CA SER A 139 6.31 -5.37 20.10
C SER A 139 6.58 -5.18 21.59
N SER A 140 5.76 -5.79 22.46
CA SER A 140 6.00 -5.80 23.92
C SER A 140 7.34 -6.42 24.33
N ARG A 141 7.98 -7.18 23.43
CA ARG A 141 9.33 -7.74 23.63
C ARG A 141 10.46 -6.80 23.20
N SER A 142 10.15 -5.73 22.48
CA SER A 142 11.15 -4.78 22.00
C SER A 142 11.72 -3.97 23.15
N ALA A 143 13.03 -3.71 23.14
CA ALA A 143 13.65 -2.79 24.09
C ALA A 143 13.00 -1.40 24.06
N ARG A 144 12.57 -0.95 22.86
CA ARG A 144 11.89 0.34 22.65
C ARG A 144 10.54 0.41 23.38
N ALA A 145 9.88 -0.71 23.66
CA ALA A 145 8.58 -0.72 24.31
C ALA A 145 8.63 -0.21 25.76
N LYS A 146 9.80 -0.26 26.42
CA LYS A 146 9.96 0.21 27.81
C LYS A 146 9.70 1.71 27.98
N ASP A 147 10.01 2.47 26.94
CA ASP A 147 9.95 3.94 26.95
C ASP A 147 8.74 4.47 26.15
N MET A 148 7.87 3.58 25.68
CA MET A 148 6.68 3.92 24.88
C MET A 148 5.41 3.92 25.75
N PRO A 149 4.43 4.79 25.44
CA PRO A 149 3.09 4.70 26.00
C PRO A 149 2.45 3.34 25.73
N THR A 150 1.68 2.80 26.69
CA THR A 150 1.07 1.46 26.61
C THR A 150 0.23 1.26 25.36
N GLU A 151 -0.48 2.29 24.90
CA GLU A 151 -1.28 2.24 23.67
C GLU A 151 -0.46 2.04 22.40
N ARG A 152 0.86 2.30 22.44
CA ARG A 152 1.82 2.06 21.35
C ARG A 152 2.60 0.75 21.53
N ILE A 153 2.16 -0.12 22.44
CA ILE A 153 2.77 -1.42 22.67
C ILE A 153 1.79 -2.51 22.23
N LEU A 154 2.22 -3.35 21.30
CA LEU A 154 1.45 -4.51 20.87
C LEU A 154 1.32 -5.50 22.05
N PRO A 155 0.08 -5.90 22.42
CA PRO A 155 -0.13 -6.83 23.53
C PRO A 155 0.65 -8.14 23.35
N PRO A 156 1.23 -8.71 24.43
CA PRO A 156 1.88 -10.02 24.35
C PRO A 156 0.85 -11.11 24.01
N ALA A 157 1.34 -12.21 23.42
CA ALA A 157 0.52 -13.42 23.28
C ALA A 157 0.35 -14.08 24.66
N GLU A 158 -0.85 -14.57 24.94
CA GLU A 158 -1.17 -15.24 26.21
C GLU A 158 -1.04 -16.76 26.05
N GLU A 159 -0.42 -17.43 27.01
CA GLU A 159 -0.46 -18.90 27.03
C GLU A 159 -1.80 -19.38 27.61
N LYS A 160 -2.54 -20.18 26.83
CA LYS A 160 -3.78 -20.83 27.25
C LYS A 160 -3.69 -22.34 27.07
N ILE A 161 -4.34 -23.08 27.95
CA ILE A 161 -4.49 -24.53 27.82
C ILE A 161 -5.81 -24.79 27.10
N ILE A 162 -5.73 -25.21 25.83
CA ILE A 162 -6.90 -25.57 25.02
C ILE A 162 -6.81 -27.07 24.77
N ASN A 163 -7.82 -27.83 25.18
CA ASN A 163 -7.86 -29.29 25.04
C ASN A 163 -6.59 -29.98 25.59
N GLY A 164 -6.08 -29.52 26.73
CA GLY A 164 -4.88 -30.06 27.37
C GLY A 164 -3.54 -29.69 26.70
N LYS A 165 -3.55 -28.89 25.62
CA LYS A 165 -2.34 -28.41 24.95
C LYS A 165 -2.07 -26.93 25.25
N ARG A 166 -0.83 -26.60 25.59
CA ARG A 166 -0.36 -25.21 25.71
C ARG A 166 -0.37 -24.58 24.31
N THR A 167 -1.17 -23.54 24.15
CA THR A 167 -1.35 -22.81 22.89
C THR A 167 -1.17 -21.32 23.18
N LEU A 168 -0.52 -20.61 22.26
CA LEU A 168 -0.43 -19.16 22.32
C LEU A 168 -1.70 -18.55 21.72
N ASP A 169 -2.40 -17.77 22.52
CA ASP A 169 -3.57 -16.99 22.14
C ASP A 169 -3.14 -15.57 21.74
N PHE A 170 -3.47 -15.20 20.51
CA PHE A 170 -3.18 -13.90 19.91
C PHE A 170 -4.41 -12.99 19.83
N SER A 171 -5.54 -13.38 20.46
CA SER A 171 -6.80 -12.64 20.37
C SER A 171 -6.64 -11.17 20.76
N ASN A 172 -5.90 -10.86 21.82
CA ASN A 172 -5.65 -9.47 22.25
C ASN A 172 -4.87 -8.67 21.20
N GLN A 173 -3.92 -9.29 20.47
CA GLN A 173 -3.22 -8.62 19.37
C GLN A 173 -4.18 -8.33 18.21
N ILE A 174 -5.10 -9.25 17.92
CA ILE A 174 -6.10 -9.07 16.87
C ILE A 174 -7.04 -7.92 17.23
N PHE A 175 -7.59 -7.90 18.45
CA PHE A 175 -8.45 -6.81 18.91
C PHE A 175 -7.72 -5.46 18.90
N TYR A 176 -6.46 -5.43 19.33
CA TYR A 176 -5.63 -4.23 19.27
C TYR A 176 -5.47 -3.72 17.83
N LEU A 177 -5.11 -4.60 16.88
CA LEU A 177 -4.95 -4.22 15.47
C LEU A 177 -6.25 -3.75 14.84
N LYS A 178 -7.38 -4.39 15.16
CA LYS A 178 -8.71 -3.93 14.70
C LYS A 178 -9.03 -2.52 15.19
N GLY A 179 -8.81 -2.26 16.48
CA GLY A 179 -9.03 -0.92 17.02
C GLY A 179 -8.15 0.14 16.37
N LEU A 180 -6.92 -0.21 15.96
CA LEU A 180 -6.09 0.70 15.15
C LEU A 180 -6.62 0.88 13.73
N VAL A 181 -7.10 -0.19 13.07
CA VAL A 181 -7.71 -0.10 11.75
C VAL A 181 -8.97 0.75 11.76
N GLU A 182 -9.81 0.64 12.79
CA GLU A 182 -10.99 1.49 12.98
C GLU A 182 -10.58 2.97 13.09
N LYS A 183 -9.57 3.28 13.92
CA LYS A 183 -9.01 4.65 14.01
C LYS A 183 -8.45 5.16 12.69
N LEU A 184 -7.78 4.31 11.91
CA LEU A 184 -7.31 4.66 10.58
C LEU A 184 -8.49 4.93 9.64
N GLY A 185 -9.52 4.09 9.67
CA GLY A 185 -10.73 4.26 8.90
C GLY A 185 -11.41 5.60 9.18
N GLU A 186 -11.54 5.98 10.44
CA GLU A 186 -12.06 7.30 10.84
C GLU A 186 -11.15 8.45 10.39
N ARG A 187 -9.82 8.28 10.49
CA ARG A 187 -8.85 9.32 10.13
C ARG A 187 -8.78 9.61 8.63
N PHE A 188 -8.91 8.59 7.79
CA PHE A 188 -8.83 8.73 6.33
C PHE A 188 -10.19 9.00 5.69
N LYS A 189 -11.29 8.68 6.36
CA LYS A 189 -12.64 8.98 5.87
C LYS A 189 -12.85 10.49 5.80
N GLY A 190 -12.93 11.04 4.58
CA GLY A 190 -13.19 12.45 4.31
C GLY A 190 -11.95 13.32 4.06
N ALA A 191 -10.73 12.77 4.16
CA ALA A 191 -9.49 13.54 3.94
C ALA A 191 -9.35 14.08 2.50
N ILE A 192 -10.01 13.43 1.52
CA ILE A 192 -9.99 13.82 0.11
C ILE A 192 -11.01 14.96 -0.18
N GLU A 193 -12.08 15.08 0.63
CA GLU A 193 -13.08 16.15 0.46
C GLU A 193 -12.56 17.53 0.94
N GLU A 194 -11.67 17.55 1.93
CA GLU A 194 -11.12 18.80 2.47
C GLU A 194 -10.06 19.43 1.54
N THR A 195 -9.26 18.62 0.83
CA THR A 195 -8.25 19.13 -0.11
C THR A 195 -8.86 19.70 -1.39
N THR A 196 -9.99 19.17 -1.88
CA THR A 196 -10.70 19.72 -3.06
C THR A 196 -11.50 20.98 -2.76
N SER A 197 -11.73 21.28 -1.48
CA SER A 197 -12.46 22.48 -1.04
C SER A 197 -11.53 23.69 -0.83
N GLN A 198 -10.21 23.47 -0.77
CA GLN A 198 -9.22 24.52 -0.54
C GLN A 198 -8.54 25.06 -1.81
N ASP A 199 -8.68 24.38 -2.95
CA ASP A 199 -8.12 24.80 -4.25
C ASP A 199 -9.16 25.43 -5.20
N LYS A 200 -10.34 25.81 -4.69
CA LYS A 200 -11.45 26.36 -5.53
C LYS A 200 -11.74 27.85 -5.38
N ASP A 201 -10.93 28.58 -4.62
CA ASP A 201 -11.06 30.03 -4.48
C ASP A 201 -9.73 30.69 -4.85
N ASP A 202 -9.45 30.83 -6.16
CA ASP A 202 -8.65 31.93 -6.75
C ASP A 202 -8.27 31.59 -8.21
N TYR A 203 -9.24 31.48 -9.11
CA TYR A 203 -8.99 31.75 -10.54
C TYR A 203 -10.25 32.35 -11.17
N ASP A 204 -10.44 33.63 -10.88
CA ASP A 204 -11.39 34.48 -11.59
C ASP A 204 -10.59 35.33 -12.59
N SER A 205 -10.53 34.88 -13.85
CA SER A 205 -10.52 35.77 -15.00
C SER A 205 -10.77 35.01 -16.31
N PRO A 206 -11.66 35.53 -17.17
CA PRO A 206 -12.06 34.94 -18.44
C PRO A 206 -11.15 35.40 -19.60
N LEU A 207 -11.46 34.92 -20.80
CA LEU A 207 -10.92 35.24 -22.14
C LEU A 207 -9.90 34.20 -22.62
N ASP A 208 -9.92 33.74 -23.86
CA ASP A 208 -10.89 33.62 -24.95
C ASP A 208 -10.12 32.81 -26.01
N ASP A 209 -10.86 32.04 -26.79
CA ASP A 209 -10.54 31.50 -28.12
C ASP A 209 -9.17 31.84 -28.76
N GLU A 210 -8.37 30.81 -29.06
CA GLU A 210 -7.76 30.68 -30.39
C GLU A 210 -7.19 29.27 -30.60
N TRP A 211 -7.97 28.48 -31.36
CA TRP A 211 -7.41 27.43 -32.20
C TRP A 211 -6.67 28.13 -33.34
N ASP A 212 -5.35 27.96 -33.44
CA ASP A 212 -4.75 27.98 -34.76
C ASP A 212 -3.50 27.11 -34.92
N ILE A 213 -3.55 26.44 -36.06
CA ILE A 213 -2.68 25.40 -36.58
C ILE A 213 -1.47 26.07 -37.24
N MET A 214 -0.26 25.58 -37.05
CA MET A 214 0.77 25.61 -38.12
C MET A 214 1.68 24.38 -38.09
N PRO A 215 2.13 23.91 -39.29
CA PRO A 215 2.81 22.63 -39.47
C PRO A 215 4.35 22.74 -39.46
N ALA A 216 4.96 21.55 -39.47
CA ALA A 216 6.37 21.19 -39.45
C ALA A 216 7.31 21.99 -40.38
N ASP A 217 8.59 22.10 -39.98
CA ASP A 217 9.65 21.60 -40.87
C ASP A 217 10.96 21.18 -40.19
N THR A 218 11.48 20.10 -40.78
CA THR A 218 12.77 19.40 -40.88
C THR A 218 14.07 19.75 -40.11
N ASN A 219 14.83 18.64 -39.92
CA ASN A 219 16.30 18.49 -39.84
C ASN A 219 16.96 18.94 -38.53
N GLU A 220 17.93 18.25 -37.93
CA GLU A 220 18.95 17.30 -38.42
C GLU A 220 19.53 16.54 -37.20
N ALA A 221 19.99 15.29 -37.38
CA ALA A 221 20.82 14.59 -36.39
C ALA A 221 22.26 15.16 -36.38
N PRO A 222 23.02 14.99 -35.28
CA PRO A 222 24.10 14.01 -35.39
C PRO A 222 24.31 13.13 -34.16
N ALA A 223 25.12 12.11 -34.40
CA ALA A 223 25.39 10.92 -33.62
C ALA A 223 26.35 11.07 -32.43
N ASP A 224 26.34 10.00 -31.63
CA ASP A 224 27.38 9.46 -30.74
C ASP A 224 27.79 10.22 -29.47
N LYS A 225 27.46 9.60 -28.33
CA LYS A 225 28.48 9.14 -27.38
C LYS A 225 27.91 8.10 -26.42
N ALA A 226 28.50 6.91 -26.46
CA ALA A 226 28.42 5.91 -25.41
C ALA A 226 29.26 6.37 -24.21
N GLU A 227 28.69 6.29 -23.00
CA GLU A 227 29.44 6.01 -21.77
C GLU A 227 28.45 5.61 -20.66
N SER A 228 28.51 4.34 -20.26
CA SER A 228 27.90 3.86 -19.02
C SER A 228 28.80 4.24 -17.84
N PRO A 229 28.20 4.60 -16.70
CA PRO A 229 28.78 4.22 -15.42
C PRO A 229 27.82 3.32 -14.64
N SER A 230 28.38 2.16 -14.30
CA SER A 230 27.97 1.27 -13.22
C SER A 230 27.79 2.00 -11.89
N ALA A 231 26.73 1.64 -11.17
CA ALA A 231 26.63 1.73 -9.72
C ALA A 231 26.03 0.39 -9.22
N PRO A 232 26.05 0.03 -7.94
CA PRO A 232 26.72 0.62 -6.77
C PRO A 232 27.42 -0.44 -5.88
N ALA A 233 28.05 -0.01 -4.78
CA ALA A 233 28.15 -0.78 -3.53
C ALA A 233 27.89 0.24 -2.41
N ASP A 234 26.72 0.24 -1.77
CA ASP A 234 26.35 -0.60 -0.62
C ASP A 234 27.31 -0.43 0.56
N ASP A 235 26.94 0.51 1.45
CA ASP A 235 27.16 0.44 2.89
C ASP A 235 25.91 1.05 3.55
N LEU A 236 24.90 0.21 3.79
CA LEU A 236 23.83 0.51 4.76
C LEU A 236 23.69 -0.70 5.67
N ASP A 237 24.39 -0.59 6.80
CA ASP A 237 24.30 -1.47 7.96
C ASP A 237 22.84 -1.65 8.41
N ASP A 238 22.45 -2.92 8.42
CA ASP A 238 21.83 -3.65 9.52
C ASP A 238 21.31 -2.83 10.71
N ASP A 239 19.98 -2.81 10.88
CA ASP A 239 19.35 -3.24 12.15
C ASP A 239 17.82 -3.22 12.06
N LEU A 240 17.20 -4.38 11.80
CA LEU A 240 15.79 -4.61 12.12
C LEU A 240 15.60 -6.02 12.70
N PRO A 241 15.33 -6.16 14.02
CA PRO A 241 14.99 -7.44 14.62
C PRO A 241 13.50 -7.79 14.47
N PHE A 242 13.30 -9.06 14.11
CA PHE A 242 12.13 -9.96 14.22
C PHE A 242 10.78 -9.43 14.76
#